data_AF-U9UIC2-F1
#
_entry.id   AF-U9UIC2-F1
#
_cell.length_a   1.000
_cell.length_b   1.000
_cell.length_c   1.000
_cell.angle_alpha   90.00
_cell.angle_beta   90.00
_cell.angle_gamma   90.00
#
_symmetry.space_group_name_H-M   'P 1'
#
loop_
_entity.id
_entity.type
_entity.pdbx_description
1 polymer ?
#
loop_
_entity_poly.entity_id
_entity_poly.type
_entity_poly.pdbx_seq_one_letter_code
_entity_poly.pdbx_strand_id
1 'polypeptide(L)'
;MLMWEISSGKPPFNNHEHDCDLALNIINGMRPKIISKVPLKYKNLMEQCWNANPSERPDIITLLKEIREIKLYYQNNPNELPQLKAKNI
;
A
#
# COMPACT_ATOMS: atom_id res chain seq x y z
N MET A 1 -3.67 4.31 3.46
CA MET A 1 -2.89 4.06 4.70
C MET A 1 -3.09 2.64 5.23
N LEU A 2 -4.32 2.16 5.44
CA LEU A 2 -4.57 0.79 5.94
C LEU A 2 -3.89 -0.31 5.13
N MET A 3 -3.95 -0.25 3.80
CA MET A 3 -3.25 -1.22 2.93
C MET A 3 -1.74 -1.26 3.18
N TRP A 4 -1.14 -0.11 3.50
CA TRP A 4 0.28 -0.02 3.82
C TRP A 4 0.59 -0.61 5.19
N GLU A 5 -0.25 -0.34 6.19
CA GLU A 5 -0.11 -0.92 7.53
C GLU A 5 -0.22 -2.45 7.48
N ILE A 6 -1.19 -2.99 6.76
CA ILE A 6 -1.35 -4.43 6.55
C ILE A 6 -0.12 -5.04 5.87
N SER A 7 0.41 -4.38 4.83
CA SER A 7 1.57 -4.91 4.08
C SER A 7 2.90 -4.77 4.81
N SER A 8 3.06 -3.74 5.65
CA SER A 8 4.30 -3.48 6.38
C SER A 8 4.32 -4.11 7.78
N GLY A 9 3.16 -4.42 8.35
CA GLY A 9 3.00 -4.82 9.74
C GLY A 9 3.35 -3.73 10.75
N LYS A 10 3.38 -2.45 10.33
CA LYS A 10 3.80 -1.31 11.14
C LYS A 10 2.86 -0.12 10.97
N PRO A 11 2.71 0.75 11.98
CA PRO A 11 2.03 2.02 11.83
C PRO A 11 2.72 2.87 10.74
N PRO A 12 1.96 3.59 9.90
CA PRO A 12 2.54 4.51 8.94
C PRO A 12 3.36 5.61 9.59
N PHE A 13 4.50 5.92 8.98
CA PHE A 13 5.43 6.94 9.48
C PHE A 13 5.93 6.69 10.91
N ASN A 14 5.96 5.44 11.38
CA ASN A 14 6.43 5.06 12.73
C ASN A 14 7.84 5.56 13.14
N ASN A 15 8.64 6.04 12.18
CA ASN A 15 9.97 6.60 12.39
C ASN A 15 9.98 8.15 12.44
N HIS A 16 8.82 8.80 12.42
CA HIS A 16 8.66 10.26 12.48
C HIS A 16 7.84 10.63 13.71
N GLU A 17 8.08 11.82 14.26
CA GLU A 17 7.16 12.41 15.23
C GLU A 17 5.85 12.80 14.54
N HIS A 18 4.73 12.63 15.22
CA HIS A 18 3.40 12.91 14.67
C HIS A 18 3.01 14.37 14.94
N ASP A 19 3.74 15.28 14.31
CA ASP A 19 3.65 16.72 14.50
C ASP A 19 3.23 17.47 13.22
N CYS A 20 3.25 18.80 13.30
CA CYS A 20 2.94 19.68 12.16
C CYS A 20 3.93 19.53 11.01
N ASP A 21 5.19 19.22 11.30
CA ASP A 21 6.23 19.05 10.28
C ASP A 21 5.96 17.80 9.43
N LEU A 22 5.55 16.70 10.07
CA LEU A 22 5.09 15.51 9.35
C LEU A 22 3.86 15.82 8.47
N ALA A 23 2.89 16.59 8.99
CA ALA A 23 1.71 16.97 8.23
C ALA A 23 2.09 17.79 6.97
N LEU A 24 2.99 18.77 7.11
CA LEU A 24 3.50 19.56 5.99
C LEU A 24 4.26 18.70 4.98
N ASN A 25 5.08 17.75 5.43
CA ASN A 25 5.78 16.83 4.56
C ASN A 25 4.80 15.96 3.73
N ILE A 26 3.71 15.47 4.35
CA ILE A 26 2.67 14.70 3.65
C ILE A 26 1.94 15.55 2.60
N ILE A 27 1.61 16.81 2.95
CA ILE A 27 1.02 17.79 2.02
C ILE A 27 1.96 18.03 0.83
N ASN A 28 3.27 18.14 1.09
CA ASN A 28 4.32 18.29 0.09
C ASN A 28 4.65 17.00 -0.70
N GLY A 29 3.84 15.95 -0.54
CA GLY A 29 3.94 14.74 -1.36
C GLY A 29 4.72 13.59 -0.73
N MET A 30 5.18 13.71 0.52
CA MET A 30 5.78 12.59 1.22
C MET A 30 4.78 11.43 1.33
N ARG A 31 5.22 10.21 1.01
CA ARG A 31 4.45 8.98 1.12
C ARG A 31 5.28 7.89 1.82
N PRO A 32 4.63 6.91 2.48
CA PRO A 32 5.35 5.80 3.10
C PRO A 32 6.17 5.02 2.07
N LYS A 33 7.39 4.61 2.45
CA LYS A 33 8.22 3.74 1.59
C LYS A 33 7.57 2.37 1.46
N ILE A 34 7.42 1.89 0.24
CA ILE A 34 6.85 0.57 -0.04
C ILE A 34 7.97 -0.46 -0.05
N ILE A 35 7.79 -1.53 0.74
CA ILE A 35 8.76 -2.62 0.83
C ILE A 35 8.65 -3.47 -0.45
N SER A 36 9.78 -3.94 -0.99
CA SER A 36 9.85 -4.70 -2.25
C SER A 36 9.08 -6.03 -2.29
N LYS A 37 8.54 -6.48 -1.15
CA LYS A 37 7.82 -7.75 -1.00
C LYS A 37 6.30 -7.63 -1.17
N VAL A 38 5.79 -6.48 -1.60
CA VAL A 38 4.36 -6.28 -1.87
C VAL A 38 4.06 -6.67 -3.32
N PRO A 39 3.03 -7.51 -3.58
CA PRO A 39 2.66 -7.87 -4.95
C PRO A 39 2.30 -6.63 -5.79
N LEU A 40 2.77 -6.57 -7.04
CA LEU A 40 2.70 -5.35 -7.87
C LEU A 40 1.30 -4.78 -8.02
N LYS A 41 0.28 -5.62 -8.24
CA LYS A 41 -1.11 -5.17 -8.37
C LYS A 41 -1.61 -4.49 -7.09
N TYR A 42 -1.28 -5.07 -5.93
CA TYR A 42 -1.63 -4.50 -4.63
C TYR A 42 -0.88 -3.19 -4.37
N LYS A 43 0.40 -3.13 -4.73
CA LYS A 43 1.20 -1.89 -4.66
C LYS A 43 0.54 -0.77 -5.45
N ASN A 44 0.21 -1.02 -6.72
CA ASN A 44 -0.34 0.01 -7.60
C ASN A 44 -1.68 0.54 -7.08
N LEU A 45 -2.57 -0.36 -6.62
CA LEU A 45 -3.85 0.05 -6.03
C LEU A 45 -3.65 0.86 -4.75
N MET A 46 -2.75 0.44 -3.87
CA MET A 46 -2.39 1.17 -2.66
C MET A 46 -1.85 2.57 -2.99
N GLU A 47 -1.04 2.69 -4.05
CA GLU A 47 -0.53 3.99 -4.52
C GLU A 47 -1.62 4.91 -5.06
N GLN A 48 -2.60 4.36 -5.77
CA GLN A 48 -3.74 5.13 -6.26
C GLN A 48 -4.61 5.67 -5.13
N CYS A 49 -4.82 4.90 -4.04
CA CYS A 49 -5.63 5.34 -2.90
C CYS A 49 -5.13 6.62 -2.21
N TRP A 50 -3.85 6.95 -2.32
CA TRP A 50 -3.25 8.17 -1.74
C TRP A 50 -2.63 9.09 -2.79
N ASN A 51 -3.15 9.04 -4.02
CA ASN A 51 -2.76 9.94 -5.09
C ASN A 51 -2.91 11.41 -4.63
N ALA A 52 -1.95 12.25 -5.02
CA ALA A 52 -1.97 13.68 -4.74
C ALA A 52 -3.21 14.34 -5.36
N ASN A 53 -3.60 13.94 -6.58
CA ASN A 53 -4.84 14.34 -7.21
C ASN A 53 -6.02 13.52 -6.64
N PRO A 54 -6.99 14.13 -5.96
CA PRO A 54 -8.16 13.42 -5.42
C PRO A 54 -9.00 12.71 -6.49
N SER A 55 -9.07 13.25 -7.70
CA SER A 55 -9.86 12.68 -8.81
C SER A 55 -9.30 11.37 -9.34
N GLU A 56 -8.01 11.10 -9.10
CA GLU A 56 -7.35 9.84 -9.47
C GLU A 56 -7.50 8.76 -8.40
N ARG A 57 -8.13 9.08 -7.25
CA ARG A 57 -8.36 8.11 -6.18
C ARG A 57 -9.58 7.26 -6.55
N PRO A 58 -9.51 5.93 -6.40
CA PRO A 58 -10.68 5.08 -6.61
C PRO A 58 -11.75 5.40 -5.57
N ASP A 59 -13.00 5.44 -6.01
CA ASP A 59 -14.13 5.37 -5.10
C ASP A 59 -14.21 4.00 -4.40
N ILE A 60 -15.07 3.88 -3.41
CA ILE A 60 -15.17 2.67 -2.59
C ILE A 60 -15.64 1.43 -3.38
N ILE A 61 -16.48 1.61 -4.40
CA ILE A 61 -16.99 0.52 -5.24
C ILE A 61 -15.87 0.01 -6.14
N THR A 62 -15.15 0.93 -6.78
CA THR A 62 -13.98 0.63 -7.61
C THR A 62 -12.89 -0.05 -6.78
N LEU A 63 -12.56 0.48 -5.60
CA LEU A 63 -11.58 -0.11 -4.69
C LEU A 63 -11.95 -1.55 -4.29
N LEU A 64 -13.21 -1.79 -3.92
CA LEU A 64 -13.68 -3.12 -3.53
C LEU A 64 -13.59 -4.12 -4.69
N LYS A 65 -13.91 -3.69 -5.91
CA LYS A 65 -13.79 -4.50 -7.12
C LYS A 65 -12.34 -4.89 -7.38
N GLU A 66 -11.43 -3.92 -7.39
CA GLU A 66 -9.99 -4.15 -7.62
C GLU A 66 -9.39 -5.10 -6.57
N ILE A 67 -9.73 -4.93 -5.28
CA ILE A 67 -9.27 -5.85 -4.21
C ILE A 67 -9.74 -7.28 -4.48
N ARG A 68 -10.99 -7.49 -4.92
CA ARG A 68 -11.50 -8.83 -5.25
C ARG A 68 -10.78 -9.44 -6.44
N GLU A 69 -10.53 -8.66 -7.48
CA GLU A 69 -9.80 -9.12 -8.67
C GLU A 69 -8.35 -9.47 -8.34
N ILE A 70 -7.68 -8.66 -7.53
CA ILE A 70 -6.33 -8.94 -7.03
C ILE A 70 -6.31 -10.25 -6.24
N LYS A 71 -7.28 -10.45 -5.33
CA LYS A 71 -7.39 -11.70 -4.56
C LYS A 71 -7.53 -12.91 -5.48
N LEU A 72 -8.46 -12.86 -6.43
CA LEU A 72 -8.70 -13.95 -7.38
C LEU A 72 -7.45 -14.22 -8.24
N TYR A 73 -6.77 -13.17 -8.70
CA TYR A 73 -5.56 -13.29 -9.50
C TYR A 73 -4.47 -14.07 -8.76
N TYR A 74 -4.17 -13.71 -7.52
CA TYR A 74 -3.11 -14.39 -6.74
C TYR A 74 -3.52 -15.77 -6.23
N GLN A 75 -4.82 -16.04 -6.06
CA GLN A 75 -5.30 -17.41 -5.80
C GLN A 75 -5.05 -18.34 -7.00
N ASN A 76 -5.21 -17.83 -8.22
CA ASN A 76 -5.01 -18.61 -9.45
C ASN A 76 -3.55 -18.62 -9.93
N ASN A 77 -2.71 -17.68 -9.46
CA ASN A 77 -1.32 -17.53 -9.87
C ASN A 77 -0.38 -17.42 -8.65
N PRO A 78 -0.25 -18.49 -7.83
CA PRO A 78 0.52 -18.42 -6.58
C PRO A 78 2.01 -18.13 -6.80
N ASN A 79 2.57 -18.45 -7.97
CA ASN A 79 3.96 -18.18 -8.32
C ASN A 79 4.28 -16.68 -8.50
N GLU A 80 3.26 -15.85 -8.69
CA GLU A 80 3.37 -14.38 -8.84
C GLU A 80 3.43 -13.66 -7.48
N LEU A 81 3.23 -14.38 -6.37
CA LEU A 81 3.44 -13.83 -5.03
C LEU A 81 4.95 -13.69 -4.77
N PRO A 82 5.41 -12.55 -4.23
CA PRO A 82 6.79 -12.43 -3.79
C PRO A 82 7.13 -13.55 -2.81
N GLN A 83 8.11 -14.38 -3.16
CA GLN A 83 8.52 -15.49 -2.30
C GLN A 83 8.99 -14.91 -0.95
N LEU A 84 8.24 -15.20 0.11
CA LEU A 84 8.71 -15.02 1.48
C LEU A 84 9.87 -15.99 1.67
N LYS A 85 11.09 -15.54 1.38
CA LYS A 85 12.25 -16.12 2.08
C LYS A 85 12.01 -15.81 3.54
N ALA A 86 11.60 -16.83 4.29
CA ALA A 86 11.63 -16.79 5.74
C ALA A 86 13.05 -16.34 6.11
N LYS A 87 13.18 -15.12 6.63
CA LYS A 87 14.36 -14.80 7.39
C LYS A 87 14.19 -15.64 8.65
N ASN A 88 14.93 -16.75 8.70
CA ASN A 88 15.20 -17.46 9.93
C ASN A 88 15.58 -16.39 10.97
N ILE A 89 14.74 -16.26 12.00
CA ILE A 89 15.07 -15.56 13.24
C ILE A 89 15.76 -16.60 14.12
#